data_AF-A0A564U6H2-F1
#
_entry.id   AF-A0A564U6H2-F1
#
_cell.length_a   1.000
_cell.length_b   1.000
_cell.length_c   1.000
_cell.angle_alpha   90.00
_cell.angle_beta   90.00
_cell.angle_gamma   90.00
#
_symmetry.space_group_name_H-M   'P 1'
#
loop_
_entity.id
_entity.type
_entity.pdbx_description
1 polymer ?
#
loop_
_entity_poly.entity_id
_entity_poly.type
_entity_poly.pdbx_seq_one_letter_code
_entity_poly.pdbx_strand_id
1 'polypeptide(L)'
;MDRIASVYILTGFLDSGKTTLLSRMIKQNKNKRLLVIQFEEGEEELELTASEYQKYKHLIYSKRELDTGFDVLSDEITMEIELGNYNEIWIEWNGMEPFSRLEEILLQRQMSLFLNIEKVIYLADVPQADMMLVQTGEGPISQIASSDVAFLREAKNPVLRKKFIEKLKAFSPSLEVHSCTNKAIAHELRKKNGNPVLEWIGWAAFAGILISLVPLFSRHGVPLMKAFTVFMGVFLQAVPFLILGVLLSSAIQIYVSEKWIARIFPQKTIPAMISGIIAGFFLPVCDCASIPVFKSLIKKGIPLPAAICFMTASPVINPVVILSTYYAYNGNIRAVLYRCGTGILCSFLIGLTFIIKSPKDFLRNDINTGNFCTCGCYVSGTSSDTFRGKFDQFCIHARTEFYTVSRYLLMGIGISTLFQMLNLTWIGTMGNEWLPASVFFMMLLAFLLSLCSSSDAVVARSLSGTSNFPPTLGFLVYGPMMDIKNVIMLHSYFKKKVIIRLTVTISVICYVVVVVLGMLGGGIVL
;
A
#
# COMPACT_ATOMS: atom_id res chain seq x y z
N MET A 1 22.46 -0.13 -38.63
CA MET A 1 21.46 0.47 -37.73
C MET A 1 20.32 -0.49 -37.70
N ASP A 2 20.32 -1.37 -36.70
CA ASP A 2 19.25 -2.34 -36.51
C ASP A 2 17.95 -1.57 -36.30
N ARG A 3 16.97 -1.80 -37.18
CA ARG A 3 15.68 -1.12 -37.10
C ARG A 3 14.90 -1.75 -35.96
N ILE A 4 14.60 -0.96 -34.95
CA ILE A 4 13.70 -1.35 -33.85
C ILE A 4 12.27 -1.32 -34.38
N ALA A 5 11.54 -2.43 -34.25
CA ALA A 5 10.15 -2.55 -34.67
C ALA A 5 9.21 -1.95 -33.61
N SER A 6 8.21 -1.17 -34.05
CA SER A 6 7.16 -0.66 -33.17
C SER A 6 6.14 -1.75 -32.86
N VAL A 7 5.90 -2.04 -31.59
CA VAL A 7 4.98 -3.11 -31.15
C VAL A 7 3.70 -2.50 -30.57
N TYR A 8 2.55 -2.97 -31.05
CA TYR A 8 1.23 -2.64 -30.55
C TYR A 8 0.54 -3.90 -30.02
N ILE A 9 0.06 -3.84 -28.78
CA ILE A 9 -0.55 -4.99 -28.11
C ILE A 9 -2.05 -4.74 -27.94
N LEU A 10 -2.87 -5.62 -28.49
CA LEU A 10 -4.32 -5.65 -28.33
C LEU A 10 -4.69 -6.65 -27.23
N THR A 11 -5.27 -6.13 -26.16
CA THR A 11 -5.79 -6.88 -25.02
C THR A 11 -7.30 -6.68 -24.92
N GLY A 12 -7.97 -7.52 -24.14
CA GLY A 12 -9.42 -7.46 -23.98
C GLY A 12 -10.07 -8.84 -24.06
N PHE A 13 -11.27 -8.94 -23.49
CA PHE A 13 -12.06 -10.17 -23.49
C PHE A 13 -12.36 -10.68 -24.91
N LEU A 14 -12.78 -11.95 -24.97
CA LEU A 14 -13.44 -12.53 -26.14
C LEU A 14 -14.57 -11.59 -26.62
N ASP A 15 -14.75 -11.49 -27.93
CA ASP A 15 -15.74 -10.63 -28.61
C ASP A 15 -15.62 -9.11 -28.38
N SER A 16 -14.56 -8.63 -27.73
CA SER A 16 -14.26 -7.19 -27.68
C SER A 16 -13.95 -6.58 -29.06
N GLY A 17 -13.74 -7.44 -30.06
CA GLY A 17 -13.47 -7.15 -31.46
C GLY A 17 -12.03 -6.68 -31.72
N LYS A 18 -11.08 -7.35 -31.05
CA LYS A 18 -9.63 -7.24 -31.26
C LYS A 18 -9.27 -7.58 -32.71
N THR A 19 -9.69 -8.75 -33.19
CA THR A 19 -9.47 -9.24 -34.56
C THR A 19 -10.03 -8.28 -35.61
N THR A 20 -11.23 -7.73 -35.40
CA THR A 20 -11.82 -6.73 -36.30
C THR A 20 -10.99 -5.43 -36.35
N LEU A 21 -10.43 -4.98 -35.22
CA LEU A 21 -9.56 -3.81 -35.19
C LEU A 21 -8.24 -4.09 -35.91
N LEU A 22 -7.64 -5.24 -35.64
CA LEU A 22 -6.40 -5.71 -36.25
C LEU A 22 -6.50 -5.74 -37.77
N SER A 23 -7.54 -6.39 -38.32
CA SER A 23 -7.87 -6.40 -39.75
C SER A 23 -7.93 -5.00 -40.35
N ARG A 24 -8.53 -4.04 -39.64
CA ARG A 24 -8.64 -2.65 -40.12
C ARG A 24 -7.29 -1.94 -40.13
N MET A 25 -6.43 -2.17 -39.14
CA MET A 25 -5.11 -1.54 -39.06
C MET A 25 -4.18 -2.07 -40.15
N ILE A 26 -4.20 -3.38 -40.41
CA ILE A 26 -3.45 -4.00 -41.52
C ILE A 26 -3.84 -3.36 -42.86
N LYS A 27 -5.14 -3.20 -43.14
CA LYS A 27 -5.65 -2.59 -44.39
C LYS A 27 -5.23 -1.12 -44.58
N GLN A 28 -4.98 -0.38 -43.50
CA GLN A 28 -4.55 1.02 -43.56
C GLN A 28 -3.05 1.19 -43.80
N ASN A 29 -2.22 0.22 -43.38
CA ASN A 29 -0.75 0.32 -43.40
C ASN A 29 -0.10 -0.37 -44.62
N LYS A 30 -0.45 0.06 -45.84
CA LYS A 30 -0.02 -0.59 -47.11
C LYS A 30 1.48 -0.53 -47.45
N ASN A 31 2.24 0.32 -46.76
CA ASN A 31 3.66 0.61 -47.06
C ASN A 31 4.66 0.04 -46.05
N LYS A 32 4.21 -0.71 -45.05
CA LYS A 32 5.07 -1.29 -44.00
C LYS A 32 5.12 -2.82 -44.12
N ARG A 33 6.24 -3.42 -43.72
CA ARG A 33 6.33 -4.88 -43.49
C ARG A 33 5.80 -5.17 -42.09
N LEU A 34 4.76 -5.99 -41.99
CA LEU A 34 4.00 -6.22 -40.76
C LEU A 34 4.16 -7.66 -40.29
N LEU A 35 4.33 -7.83 -38.98
CA LEU A 35 4.18 -9.13 -38.29
C LEU A 35 2.94 -9.06 -37.40
N VAL A 36 2.12 -10.10 -37.46
CA VAL A 36 0.97 -10.25 -36.60
C VAL A 36 1.07 -11.56 -35.84
N ILE A 37 0.97 -11.47 -34.52
CA ILE A 37 1.05 -12.61 -33.61
C ILE A 37 -0.28 -12.70 -32.88
N GLN A 38 -0.96 -13.83 -33.00
CA GLN A 38 -2.27 -14.03 -32.42
C GLN A 38 -2.24 -15.23 -31.47
N PHE A 39 -2.58 -15.00 -30.20
CA PHE A 39 -2.55 -16.02 -29.14
C PHE A 39 -3.93 -16.65 -28.85
N GLU A 40 -4.82 -16.61 -29.84
CA GLU A 40 -6.21 -17.03 -29.75
C GLU A 40 -6.70 -17.40 -31.17
N GLU A 41 -7.24 -18.61 -31.39
CA GLU A 41 -7.91 -18.92 -32.66
C GLU A 41 -9.18 -18.06 -32.74
N GLY A 42 -9.18 -17.02 -33.57
CA GLY A 42 -10.36 -16.18 -33.79
C GLY A 42 -11.41 -16.90 -34.65
N GLU A 43 -12.70 -16.65 -34.40
CA GLU A 43 -13.79 -17.15 -35.25
C GLU A 43 -13.85 -16.47 -36.64
N GLU A 44 -13.28 -15.26 -36.77
CA GLU A 44 -13.19 -14.52 -38.04
C GLU A 44 -11.83 -14.76 -38.70
N GLU A 45 -11.81 -15.43 -39.86
CA GLU A 45 -10.63 -15.44 -40.73
C GLU A 45 -10.31 -14.02 -41.21
N LEU A 46 -9.03 -13.65 -41.21
CA LEU A 46 -8.58 -12.35 -41.73
C LEU A 46 -8.84 -12.28 -43.25
N GLU A 47 -9.92 -11.63 -43.66
CA GLU A 47 -10.24 -11.38 -45.07
C GLU A 47 -9.20 -10.44 -45.72
N LEU A 48 -8.16 -11.02 -46.33
CA LEU A 48 -7.06 -10.33 -47.01
C LEU A 48 -6.96 -10.72 -48.49
N THR A 49 -6.56 -9.76 -49.33
CA THR A 49 -6.34 -9.97 -50.78
C THR A 49 -4.95 -10.56 -51.07
N ALA A 50 -4.81 -11.29 -52.18
CA ALA A 50 -3.56 -11.98 -52.57
C ALA A 50 -2.31 -11.07 -52.66
N SER A 51 -2.48 -9.77 -52.93
CA SER A 51 -1.39 -8.78 -52.93
C SER A 51 -0.91 -8.34 -51.53
N GLU A 52 -1.72 -8.57 -50.50
CA GLU A 52 -1.41 -8.21 -49.10
C GLU A 52 -0.55 -9.29 -48.42
N TYR A 53 -0.63 -10.55 -48.87
CA TYR A 53 0.14 -11.68 -48.35
C TYR A 53 1.67 -11.56 -48.52
N GLN A 54 2.18 -10.79 -49.48
CA GLN A 54 3.63 -10.65 -49.70
C GLN A 54 4.33 -9.71 -48.70
N LYS A 55 3.59 -8.91 -47.92
CA LYS A 55 4.15 -7.91 -46.97
C LYS A 55 3.80 -8.20 -45.50
N TYR A 56 3.11 -9.31 -45.27
CA TYR A 56 2.43 -9.64 -44.05
C TYR A 56 2.84 -11.06 -43.64
N LYS A 57 3.27 -11.23 -42.39
CA LYS A 57 3.47 -12.54 -41.77
C LYS A 57 2.50 -12.67 -40.61
N HIS A 58 1.80 -13.80 -40.54
CA HIS A 58 0.89 -14.15 -39.45
C HIS A 58 1.42 -15.36 -38.72
N LEU A 59 1.52 -15.26 -37.40
CA LEU A 59 1.76 -16.36 -36.49
C LEU A 59 0.52 -16.52 -35.63
N ILE A 60 0.01 -17.75 -35.53
CA ILE A 60 -1.14 -18.10 -34.71
C ILE A 60 -0.67 -19.15 -33.73
N TYR A 61 -0.92 -18.92 -32.45
CA TYR A 61 -0.59 -19.81 -31.36
C TYR A 61 -1.85 -20.14 -30.58
N SER A 62 -2.14 -21.42 -30.45
CA SER A 62 -3.24 -21.91 -29.64
C SER A 62 -2.93 -21.79 -28.15
N LYS A 63 -3.97 -21.78 -27.32
CA LYS A 63 -3.81 -21.83 -25.86
C LYS A 63 -2.95 -23.02 -25.41
N ARG A 64 -3.09 -24.16 -26.08
CA ARG A 64 -2.37 -25.39 -25.73
C ARG A 64 -0.86 -25.23 -25.92
N GLU A 65 -0.44 -24.55 -26.97
CA GLU A 65 0.97 -24.23 -27.22
C GLU A 65 1.51 -23.24 -26.19
N LEU A 66 0.71 -22.26 -25.79
CA LEU A 66 1.06 -21.31 -24.73
C LEU A 66 1.29 -22.00 -23.38
N ASP A 67 0.52 -23.06 -23.08
CA ASP A 67 0.58 -23.78 -21.81
C ASP A 67 1.67 -24.86 -21.77
N THR A 68 1.96 -25.53 -22.90
CA THR A 68 2.83 -26.71 -22.94
C THR A 68 4.17 -26.51 -23.63
N GLY A 69 4.34 -25.44 -24.41
CA GLY A 69 5.53 -25.19 -25.23
C GLY A 69 6.08 -23.77 -25.12
N PHE A 70 5.86 -23.09 -23.99
CA PHE A 70 6.17 -21.66 -23.81
C PHE A 70 7.61 -21.27 -24.21
N ASP A 71 8.62 -22.04 -23.79
CA ASP A 71 10.03 -21.74 -24.12
C ASP A 71 10.29 -21.84 -25.63
N VAL A 72 9.78 -22.92 -26.26
CA VAL A 72 9.96 -23.18 -27.70
C VAL A 72 9.25 -22.11 -28.54
N LEU A 73 8.04 -21.73 -28.11
CA LEU A 73 7.26 -20.66 -28.73
C LEU A 73 7.98 -19.31 -28.63
N SER A 74 8.57 -19.01 -27.48
CA SER A 74 9.28 -17.75 -27.28
C SER A 74 10.54 -17.66 -28.14
N ASP A 75 11.28 -18.77 -28.28
CA ASP A 75 12.46 -18.86 -29.15
C ASP A 75 12.08 -18.70 -30.63
N GLU A 76 10.96 -19.30 -31.06
CA GLU A 76 10.45 -19.16 -32.43
C GLU A 76 10.07 -17.71 -32.76
N ILE A 77 9.32 -17.05 -31.87
CA ILE A 77 8.94 -15.63 -32.03
C ILE A 77 10.19 -14.75 -32.08
N THR A 78 11.17 -15.01 -31.21
CA THR A 78 12.43 -14.26 -31.20
C THR A 78 13.15 -14.38 -32.53
N MET A 79 13.31 -15.61 -33.04
CA MET A 79 14.00 -15.86 -34.30
C MET A 79 13.28 -15.20 -35.49
N GLU A 80 11.95 -15.23 -35.53
CA GLU A 80 11.17 -14.59 -36.59
C GLU A 80 11.30 -13.05 -36.56
N ILE A 81 11.27 -12.44 -35.38
CA ILE A 81 11.42 -10.97 -35.24
C ILE A 81 12.83 -10.54 -35.67
N GLU A 82 13.86 -11.28 -35.27
CA GLU A 82 15.26 -11.00 -35.61
C GLU A 82 15.51 -11.09 -37.13
N LEU A 83 14.98 -12.12 -37.79
CA LEU A 83 15.22 -12.36 -39.23
C LEU A 83 14.27 -11.56 -40.14
N GLY A 84 13.05 -11.29 -39.66
CA GLY A 84 11.95 -10.79 -40.49
C GLY A 84 12.01 -9.30 -40.82
N ASN A 85 12.84 -8.50 -40.14
CA ASN A 85 13.02 -7.05 -40.38
C ASN A 85 11.68 -6.30 -40.54
N TYR A 86 10.80 -6.49 -39.56
CA TYR A 86 9.46 -5.90 -39.52
C TYR A 86 9.52 -4.43 -39.11
N ASN A 87 8.63 -3.61 -39.68
CA ASN A 87 8.50 -2.21 -39.26
C ASN A 87 7.59 -2.05 -38.06
N GLU A 88 6.58 -2.90 -37.97
CA GLU A 88 5.49 -2.79 -37.01
C GLU A 88 4.96 -4.20 -36.72
N ILE A 89 4.77 -4.50 -35.44
CA ILE A 89 4.32 -5.79 -34.94
C ILE A 89 3.01 -5.56 -34.18
N TRP A 90 1.99 -6.33 -34.53
CA TRP A 90 0.74 -6.35 -33.77
C TRP A 90 0.58 -7.67 -33.04
N ILE A 91 0.28 -7.59 -31.76
CA ILE A 91 0.08 -8.77 -30.92
C ILE A 91 -1.36 -8.75 -30.43
N GLU A 92 -2.14 -9.75 -30.82
CA GLU A 92 -3.45 -10.02 -30.24
C GLU A 92 -3.30 -11.01 -29.09
N TRP A 93 -3.47 -10.51 -27.87
CA TRP A 93 -3.32 -11.29 -26.65
C TRP A 93 -4.62 -12.00 -26.27
N ASN A 94 -4.48 -13.19 -25.71
CA ASN A 94 -5.60 -14.00 -25.24
C ASN A 94 -6.40 -13.24 -24.17
N GLY A 95 -7.74 -13.24 -24.29
CA GLY A 95 -8.59 -12.46 -23.39
C GLY A 95 -8.64 -12.94 -21.93
N MET A 96 -8.12 -14.13 -21.64
CA MET A 96 -8.22 -14.78 -20.33
C MET A 96 -6.86 -15.00 -19.64
N GLU A 97 -5.76 -14.90 -20.37
CA GLU A 97 -4.41 -15.11 -19.81
C GLU A 97 -3.84 -13.84 -19.15
N PRO A 98 -3.06 -13.98 -18.06
CA PRO A 98 -2.34 -12.88 -17.45
C PRO A 98 -1.39 -12.18 -18.41
N PHE A 99 -1.34 -10.86 -18.35
CA PHE A 99 -0.44 -10.06 -19.19
C PHE A 99 1.04 -10.35 -18.91
N SER A 100 1.37 -10.77 -17.68
CA SER A 100 2.74 -11.14 -17.28
C SER A 100 3.37 -12.24 -18.12
N ARG A 101 2.56 -13.17 -18.68
CA ARG A 101 3.06 -14.20 -19.60
C ARG A 101 3.52 -13.61 -20.93
N LEU A 102 2.81 -12.60 -21.44
CA LEU A 102 3.24 -11.88 -22.63
C LEU A 102 4.50 -11.06 -22.34
N GLU A 103 4.57 -10.43 -21.18
CA GLU A 103 5.78 -9.69 -20.75
C GLU A 103 7.00 -10.61 -20.71
N GLU A 104 6.85 -11.84 -20.21
CA GLU A 104 7.94 -12.81 -20.16
C GLU A 104 8.50 -13.17 -21.54
N ILE A 105 7.63 -13.26 -22.57
CA ILE A 105 8.04 -13.44 -23.97
C ILE A 105 8.79 -12.19 -24.47
N LEU A 106 8.22 -11.00 -24.28
CA LEU A 106 8.75 -9.75 -24.84
C LEU A 106 10.03 -9.24 -24.14
N LEU A 107 10.22 -9.59 -22.86
CA LEU A 107 11.36 -9.17 -22.05
C LEU A 107 12.55 -10.12 -22.14
N GLN A 108 12.49 -11.15 -22.98
CA GLN A 108 13.68 -11.94 -23.28
C GLN A 108 14.80 -11.02 -23.79
N ARG A 109 16.00 -11.22 -23.23
CA ARG A 109 17.13 -10.28 -23.34
C ARG A 109 17.54 -10.01 -24.79
N GLN A 110 17.33 -10.96 -25.70
CA GLN A 110 17.61 -10.84 -27.13
C GLN A 110 16.49 -10.05 -27.83
N MET A 111 15.23 -10.42 -27.61
CA MET A 111 14.08 -9.79 -28.25
C MET A 111 13.94 -8.29 -27.89
N SER A 112 14.17 -7.93 -26.62
CA SER A 112 14.05 -6.55 -26.13
C SER A 112 14.97 -5.52 -26.82
N LEU A 113 16.01 -5.96 -27.53
CA LEU A 113 16.89 -5.09 -28.32
C LEU A 113 16.29 -4.66 -29.67
N PHE A 114 15.31 -5.42 -30.18
CA PHE A 114 14.75 -5.24 -31.51
C PHE A 114 13.32 -4.69 -31.50
N LEU A 115 12.71 -4.51 -30.33
CA LEU A 115 11.34 -4.04 -30.16
C LEU A 115 11.22 -2.79 -29.31
N ASN A 116 10.28 -1.93 -29.68
CA ASN A 116 9.80 -0.82 -28.88
C ASN A 116 8.29 -0.97 -28.71
N ILE A 117 7.82 -1.24 -27.49
CA ILE A 117 6.38 -1.30 -27.19
C ILE A 117 5.84 0.15 -27.23
N GLU A 118 5.07 0.47 -28.26
CA GLU A 118 4.51 1.81 -28.45
C GLU A 118 3.25 2.02 -27.62
N LYS A 119 2.38 0.99 -27.56
CA LYS A 119 1.09 1.08 -26.87
C LYS A 119 0.49 -0.28 -26.55
N VAL A 120 -0.04 -0.42 -25.34
CA VAL A 120 -0.92 -1.51 -24.92
C VAL A 120 -2.36 -1.00 -24.89
N ILE A 121 -3.22 -1.63 -25.69
CA ILE A 121 -4.59 -1.18 -25.97
C ILE A 121 -5.55 -2.21 -25.40
N TYR A 122 -6.43 -1.77 -24.51
CA TYR A 122 -7.52 -2.58 -23.97
C TYR A 122 -8.82 -2.32 -24.75
N LEU A 123 -9.37 -3.36 -25.36
CA LEU A 123 -10.67 -3.32 -26.01
C LEU A 123 -11.71 -3.97 -25.11
N ALA A 124 -12.86 -3.30 -24.96
CA ALA A 124 -13.97 -3.87 -24.20
C ALA A 124 -15.32 -3.51 -24.81
N ASP A 125 -16.17 -4.52 -24.97
CA ASP A 125 -17.60 -4.32 -25.02
C ASP A 125 -18.14 -4.19 -23.59
N VAL A 126 -18.72 -3.03 -23.25
CA VAL A 126 -18.97 -2.67 -21.85
C VAL A 126 -19.91 -3.64 -21.13
N PRO A 127 -21.07 -4.06 -21.70
CA PRO A 127 -21.95 -5.02 -21.04
C PRO A 127 -21.27 -6.36 -20.74
N GLN A 128 -20.59 -6.95 -21.72
CA GLN A 128 -19.93 -8.25 -21.58
C GLN A 128 -18.72 -8.16 -20.63
N ALA A 129 -17.90 -7.12 -20.79
CA ALA A 129 -16.73 -6.91 -19.95
C ALA A 129 -17.11 -6.60 -18.49
N ASP A 130 -18.18 -5.85 -18.22
CA ASP A 130 -18.63 -5.59 -16.83
C ASP A 130 -19.09 -6.86 -16.12
N MET A 131 -19.72 -7.78 -16.85
CA MET A 131 -20.13 -9.08 -16.33
C MET A 131 -18.92 -9.98 -16.09
N MET A 132 -18.01 -10.06 -17.07
CA MET A 132 -16.84 -10.94 -16.98
C MET A 132 -15.83 -10.45 -15.95
N LEU A 133 -15.54 -9.15 -15.85
CA LEU A 133 -14.62 -8.60 -14.85
C LEU A 133 -14.95 -8.95 -13.39
N VAL A 134 -16.21 -9.26 -13.11
CA VAL A 134 -16.66 -9.68 -11.78
C VAL A 134 -16.45 -11.18 -11.55
N GLN A 135 -16.34 -11.97 -12.62
CA GLN A 135 -16.35 -13.44 -12.59
C GLN A 135 -15.00 -14.08 -12.94
N THR A 136 -14.18 -13.42 -13.76
CA THR A 136 -12.92 -13.94 -14.28
C THR A 136 -11.74 -13.47 -13.45
N GLY A 137 -10.79 -14.37 -13.15
CA GLY A 137 -9.64 -14.16 -12.25
C GLY A 137 -8.62 -13.08 -12.66
N GLU A 138 -7.34 -13.31 -12.38
CA GLU A 138 -6.30 -12.26 -12.50
C GLU A 138 -6.07 -11.76 -13.94
N GLY A 139 -6.31 -12.60 -14.95
CA GLY A 139 -6.02 -12.30 -16.35
C GLY A 139 -6.53 -10.92 -16.81
N PRO A 140 -7.84 -10.69 -16.82
CA PRO A 140 -8.40 -9.41 -17.28
C PRO A 140 -7.98 -8.20 -16.46
N ILE A 141 -7.80 -8.36 -15.15
CA ILE A 141 -7.32 -7.26 -14.28
C ILE A 141 -5.89 -6.89 -14.65
N SER A 142 -5.02 -7.88 -14.85
CA SER A 142 -3.63 -7.65 -15.26
C SER A 142 -3.53 -6.98 -16.63
N GLN A 143 -4.42 -7.31 -17.56
CA GLN A 143 -4.49 -6.67 -18.88
C GLN A 143 -4.88 -5.20 -18.77
N ILE A 144 -5.88 -4.87 -17.94
CA ILE A 144 -6.29 -3.47 -17.67
C ILE A 144 -5.16 -2.71 -16.99
N ALA A 145 -4.51 -3.31 -16.00
CA ALA A 145 -3.43 -2.69 -15.24
C ALA A 145 -2.22 -2.34 -16.13
N SER A 146 -1.97 -3.16 -17.16
CA SER A 146 -0.83 -3.01 -18.07
C SER A 146 -1.16 -2.20 -19.33
N SER A 147 -2.42 -1.76 -19.47
CA SER A 147 -2.86 -1.00 -20.64
C SER A 147 -2.65 0.50 -20.50
N ASP A 148 -2.21 1.14 -21.59
CA ASP A 148 -2.07 2.60 -21.67
C ASP A 148 -3.41 3.27 -21.96
N VAL A 149 -4.20 2.64 -22.83
CA VAL A 149 -5.49 3.16 -23.30
C VAL A 149 -6.54 2.07 -23.37
N ALA A 150 -7.78 2.41 -23.01
CA ALA A 150 -8.95 1.57 -23.21
C ALA A 150 -9.93 2.19 -24.22
N PHE A 151 -10.33 1.41 -25.23
CA PHE A 151 -11.40 1.76 -26.16
C PHE A 151 -12.65 0.96 -25.84
N LEU A 152 -13.71 1.66 -25.45
CA LEU A 152 -14.99 1.06 -25.07
C LEU A 152 -15.96 1.07 -26.25
N ARG A 153 -16.44 -0.12 -26.63
CA ARG A 153 -17.54 -0.33 -27.57
C ARG A 153 -18.88 -0.09 -26.86
N GLU A 154 -19.90 0.28 -27.63
CA GLU A 154 -21.18 0.86 -27.18
C GLU A 154 -21.79 0.20 -25.93
N ALA A 155 -22.02 1.01 -24.89
CA ALA A 155 -23.16 0.79 -24.01
C ALA A 155 -24.22 1.82 -24.37
N LYS A 156 -25.36 1.39 -24.91
CA LYS A 156 -26.57 2.22 -25.04
C LYS A 156 -26.98 2.85 -23.68
N ASN A 157 -26.49 2.30 -22.57
CA ASN A 157 -26.72 2.78 -21.22
C ASN A 157 -25.53 3.62 -20.67
N PRO A 158 -25.68 4.95 -20.53
CA PRO A 158 -24.61 5.83 -20.05
C PRO A 158 -24.22 5.57 -18.58
N VAL A 159 -25.15 5.07 -17.76
CA VAL A 159 -24.90 4.78 -16.34
C VAL A 159 -23.95 3.59 -16.19
N LEU A 160 -24.20 2.53 -16.96
CA LEU A 160 -23.34 1.34 -16.98
C LEU A 160 -21.92 1.70 -17.41
N ARG A 161 -21.79 2.50 -18.47
CA ARG A 161 -20.48 2.98 -18.96
C ARG A 161 -19.72 3.76 -17.89
N LYS A 162 -20.38 4.69 -17.19
CA LYS A 162 -19.74 5.47 -16.13
C LYS A 162 -19.23 4.57 -15.00
N LYS A 163 -20.07 3.63 -14.53
CA LYS A 163 -19.71 2.67 -13.49
C LYS A 163 -18.54 1.77 -13.92
N PHE A 164 -18.52 1.36 -15.19
CA PHE A 164 -17.43 0.59 -15.75
C PHE A 164 -16.11 1.37 -15.79
N ILE A 165 -16.15 2.64 -16.22
CA ILE A 165 -14.97 3.52 -16.20
C ILE A 165 -14.43 3.69 -14.79
N GLU A 166 -15.29 3.87 -13.79
CA GLU A 166 -14.89 3.95 -12.38
C GLU A 166 -14.18 2.67 -11.92
N LYS A 167 -14.64 1.48 -12.34
CA LYS A 167 -13.94 0.20 -12.09
C LYS A 167 -12.58 0.15 -12.77
N LEU A 168 -12.49 0.50 -14.06
CA LEU A 168 -11.22 0.51 -14.79
C LEU A 168 -10.20 1.45 -14.13
N LYS A 169 -10.63 2.66 -13.76
CA LYS A 169 -9.80 3.66 -13.06
C LYS A 169 -9.39 3.23 -11.66
N ALA A 170 -10.16 2.36 -11.01
CA ALA A 170 -9.76 1.77 -9.73
C ALA A 170 -8.58 0.79 -9.89
N PHE A 171 -8.53 0.06 -11.00
CA PHE A 171 -7.42 -0.86 -11.32
C PHE A 171 -6.21 -0.13 -11.91
N SER A 172 -6.43 0.81 -12.83
CA SER A 172 -5.38 1.62 -13.46
C SER A 172 -5.80 3.11 -13.48
N PRO A 173 -5.37 3.91 -12.47
CA PRO A 173 -5.73 5.32 -12.39
C PRO A 173 -5.26 6.17 -13.58
N SER A 174 -4.13 5.80 -14.19
CA SER A 174 -3.54 6.47 -15.35
C SER A 174 -4.20 6.13 -16.68
N LEU A 175 -4.94 5.01 -16.78
CA LEU A 175 -5.53 4.51 -18.03
C LEU A 175 -6.41 5.56 -18.74
N GLU A 176 -6.04 5.97 -19.96
CA GLU A 176 -6.89 6.84 -20.78
C GLU A 176 -8.08 6.03 -21.31
N VAL A 177 -9.31 6.56 -21.25
CA VAL A 177 -10.51 5.82 -21.67
C VAL A 177 -11.29 6.59 -22.72
N HIS A 178 -11.41 6.01 -23.91
CA HIS A 178 -12.08 6.61 -25.06
C HIS A 178 -13.23 5.73 -25.57
N SER A 179 -14.12 6.32 -26.37
CA SER A 179 -15.06 5.54 -27.16
C SER A 179 -14.34 4.90 -28.34
N CYS A 180 -14.74 3.67 -28.70
CA CYS A 180 -14.21 2.94 -29.83
C CYS A 180 -14.69 3.55 -31.16
N THR A 181 -14.08 4.68 -31.55
CA THR A 181 -14.35 5.38 -32.81
C THR A 181 -13.08 5.49 -33.64
N ASN A 182 -13.21 5.45 -34.97
CA ASN A 182 -12.07 5.51 -35.88
C ASN A 182 -11.21 6.78 -35.66
N LYS A 183 -11.84 7.92 -35.36
CA LYS A 183 -11.14 9.18 -35.08
C LYS A 183 -10.33 9.09 -33.79
N ALA A 184 -10.90 8.52 -32.73
CA ALA A 184 -10.21 8.38 -31.44
C ALA A 184 -9.01 7.44 -31.55
N ILE A 185 -9.19 6.28 -32.20
CA ILE A 185 -8.11 5.30 -32.40
C ILE A 185 -6.98 5.91 -33.24
N ALA A 186 -7.30 6.55 -34.36
CA ALA A 186 -6.29 7.17 -35.22
C ALA A 186 -5.57 8.34 -34.53
N HIS A 187 -6.28 9.12 -33.69
CA HIS A 187 -5.67 10.18 -32.90
C HIS A 187 -4.67 9.61 -31.90
N GLU A 188 -5.06 8.56 -31.18
CA GLU A 188 -4.26 7.98 -30.12
C GLU A 188 -3.04 7.21 -30.65
N LEU A 189 -3.17 6.51 -31.78
CA LEU A 189 -2.04 5.85 -32.44
C LEU A 189 -1.04 6.84 -33.05
N ARG A 190 -1.47 8.08 -33.36
CA ARG A 190 -0.59 9.15 -33.87
C ARG A 190 0.04 10.00 -32.77
N LYS A 191 -0.48 9.92 -31.55
CA LYS A 191 0.05 10.62 -30.39
C LYS A 191 1.44 10.05 -30.09
N LYS A 192 2.47 10.75 -30.54
CA LYS A 192 3.85 10.43 -30.17
C LYS A 192 4.02 10.69 -28.67
N ASN A 193 4.70 9.79 -27.99
CA ASN A 193 5.16 10.03 -26.62
C ASN A 193 5.96 11.34 -26.59
N GLY A 194 5.79 12.12 -25.51
CA GLY A 194 6.46 13.41 -25.34
C GLY A 194 7.97 13.28 -25.52
N ASN A 195 8.65 14.36 -25.90
CA ASN A 195 10.11 14.32 -25.95
C ASN A 195 10.63 14.10 -24.52
N PRO A 196 11.28 12.97 -24.21
CA PRO A 196 11.73 12.67 -22.85
C PRO A 196 12.64 13.77 -22.33
N VAL A 197 13.45 14.39 -23.19
CA VAL A 197 14.33 15.50 -22.83
C VAL A 197 13.54 16.71 -22.32
N LEU A 198 12.39 17.02 -22.92
CA LEU A 198 11.54 18.13 -22.49
C LEU A 198 10.89 17.86 -21.13
N GLU A 199 10.50 16.61 -20.87
CA GLU A 199 10.02 16.19 -19.55
C GLU A 199 11.11 16.31 -18.49
N TRP A 200 12.33 15.84 -18.78
CA TRP A 200 13.49 15.97 -17.90
C TRP A 200 13.83 17.44 -17.62
N ILE A 201 13.79 18.31 -18.64
CA ILE A 201 13.97 19.77 -18.47
C ILE A 201 12.86 20.35 -17.59
N GLY A 202 11.61 19.92 -17.79
CA GLY A 202 10.48 20.34 -16.96
C GLY A 202 10.66 19.95 -15.50
N TRP A 203 11.09 18.72 -15.22
CA TRP A 203 11.42 18.25 -13.88
C TRP A 203 12.60 19.00 -13.25
N ALA A 204 13.65 19.26 -14.03
CA ALA A 204 14.81 20.02 -13.57
C ALA A 204 14.44 21.48 -13.23
N ALA A 205 13.62 22.12 -14.06
CA ALA A 205 13.11 23.47 -13.82
C ALA A 205 12.22 23.52 -12.58
N PHE A 206 11.32 22.54 -12.42
CA PHE A 206 10.47 22.40 -11.23
C PHE A 206 11.31 22.24 -9.95
N ALA A 207 12.31 21.36 -9.98
CA ALA A 207 13.24 21.18 -8.86
C ALA A 207 14.03 22.46 -8.56
N GLY A 208 14.50 23.17 -9.59
CA GLY A 208 15.19 24.45 -9.45
C GLY A 208 14.33 25.52 -8.78
N ILE A 209 13.05 25.64 -9.17
CA ILE A 209 12.08 26.53 -8.52
C ILE A 209 11.92 26.15 -7.04
N LEU A 210 11.76 24.86 -6.75
CA LEU A 210 11.55 24.36 -5.39
C LEU A 210 12.76 24.63 -4.49
N ILE A 211 13.97 24.47 -5.02
CA ILE A 211 15.23 24.82 -4.33
C ILE A 211 15.33 26.35 -4.12
N SER A 212 14.94 27.15 -5.11
CA SER A 212 14.97 28.62 -5.01
C SER A 212 14.01 29.19 -3.96
N LEU A 213 12.95 28.45 -3.60
CA LEU A 213 12.01 28.83 -2.53
C LEU A 213 12.63 28.69 -1.14
N VAL A 214 13.63 27.81 -0.95
CA VAL A 214 14.30 27.59 0.35
C VAL A 214 14.86 28.89 0.94
N PRO A 215 15.72 29.67 0.23
CA PRO A 215 16.22 30.93 0.76
C PRO A 215 15.14 32.00 0.94
N LEU A 216 14.08 31.99 0.13
CA LEU A 216 12.95 32.92 0.26
C LEU A 216 12.19 32.71 1.58
N PHE A 217 11.87 31.46 1.91
CA PHE A 217 11.21 31.11 3.17
C PHE A 217 12.14 31.29 4.38
N SER A 218 13.44 31.00 4.21
CA SER A 218 14.43 31.23 5.26
C SER A 218 14.53 32.71 5.64
N ARG A 219 14.36 33.64 4.69
CA ARG A 219 14.31 35.09 4.97
C ARG A 219 13.09 35.50 5.79
N HIS A 220 11.97 34.79 5.67
CA HIS A 220 10.75 35.04 6.45
C HIS A 220 10.73 34.30 7.79
N GLY A 221 11.88 33.78 8.25
CA GLY A 221 12.00 33.08 9.52
C GLY A 221 11.42 31.67 9.55
N VAL A 222 11.07 31.10 8.39
CA VAL A 222 10.57 29.72 8.29
C VAL A 222 11.75 28.78 8.00
N PRO A 223 12.16 27.90 8.94
CA PRO A 223 13.33 27.04 8.78
C PRO A 223 13.00 25.81 7.92
N LEU A 224 12.79 26.02 6.62
CA LEU A 224 12.32 24.99 5.68
C LEU A 224 13.29 23.80 5.58
N MET A 225 14.60 24.04 5.66
CA MET A 225 15.60 22.97 5.74
C MET A 225 15.46 22.12 7.00
N LYS A 226 15.18 22.73 8.16
CA LYS A 226 14.94 22.00 9.41
C LYS A 226 13.69 21.14 9.30
N ALA A 227 12.61 21.67 8.73
CA ALA A 227 11.37 20.94 8.49
C ALA A 227 11.62 19.72 7.58
N PHE A 228 12.33 19.92 6.47
CA PHE A 228 12.68 18.83 5.57
C PHE A 228 13.56 17.76 6.24
N THR A 229 14.58 18.17 7.00
CA THR A 229 15.44 17.24 7.74
C THR A 229 14.67 16.43 8.78
N VAL A 230 13.77 17.07 9.54
CA VAL A 230 12.91 16.38 10.53
C VAL A 230 11.96 15.43 9.83
N PHE A 231 11.28 15.88 8.78
CA PHE A 231 10.36 15.05 7.99
C PHE A 231 11.08 13.81 7.42
N MET A 232 12.22 14.01 6.76
CA MET A 232 13.00 12.93 6.18
C MET A 232 13.55 11.99 7.24
N GLY A 233 14.00 12.52 8.38
CA GLY A 233 14.48 11.70 9.51
C GLY A 233 13.38 10.78 10.04
N VAL A 234 12.20 11.34 10.35
CA VAL A 234 11.05 10.55 10.83
C VAL A 234 10.57 9.57 9.77
N PHE A 235 10.54 9.98 8.49
CA PHE A 235 10.16 9.11 7.37
C PHE A 235 11.11 7.92 7.21
N LEU A 236 12.42 8.17 7.15
CA LEU A 236 13.44 7.12 7.02
C LEU A 236 13.44 6.17 8.20
N GLN A 237 13.10 6.65 9.41
CA GLN A 237 12.93 5.81 10.58
C GLN A 237 11.63 4.98 10.51
N ALA A 238 10.51 5.57 10.08
CA ALA A 238 9.19 4.91 10.11
C ALA A 238 9.01 3.85 9.01
N VAL A 239 9.60 4.06 7.82
CA VAL A 239 9.41 3.16 6.66
C VAL A 239 9.87 1.72 6.94
N PRO A 240 11.08 1.44 7.48
CA PRO A 240 11.51 0.08 7.78
C PRO A 240 10.54 -0.66 8.72
N PHE A 241 10.07 0.02 9.77
CA PHE A 241 9.11 -0.59 10.69
C PHE A 241 7.74 -0.78 10.06
N LEU A 242 7.27 0.17 9.24
CA LEU A 242 6.02 0.01 8.49
C LEU A 242 6.10 -1.22 7.58
N ILE A 243 7.19 -1.38 6.83
CA ILE A 243 7.41 -2.54 5.96
C ILE A 243 7.34 -3.82 6.79
N LEU A 244 8.06 -3.88 7.91
CA LEU A 244 8.03 -5.02 8.82
C LEU A 244 6.60 -5.33 9.31
N GLY A 245 5.85 -4.31 9.72
CA GLY A 245 4.47 -4.46 10.19
C GLY A 245 3.52 -4.96 9.11
N VAL A 246 3.67 -4.48 7.87
CA VAL A 246 2.88 -4.91 6.71
C VAL A 246 3.21 -6.34 6.29
N LEU A 247 4.49 -6.71 6.27
CA LEU A 247 4.93 -8.08 6.01
C LEU A 247 4.41 -9.03 7.09
N LEU A 248 4.57 -8.68 8.36
CA LEU A 248 4.05 -9.49 9.47
C LEU A 248 2.53 -9.62 9.42
N SER A 249 1.82 -8.51 9.14
CA SER A 249 0.36 -8.50 8.96
C SER A 249 -0.08 -9.42 7.83
N SER A 250 0.60 -9.40 6.69
CA SER A 250 0.31 -10.26 5.53
C SER A 250 0.63 -11.73 5.82
N ALA A 251 1.73 -12.00 6.54
CA ALA A 251 2.09 -13.34 6.97
C ALA A 251 1.04 -13.92 7.92
N ILE A 252 0.54 -13.13 8.86
CA ILE A 252 -0.57 -13.50 9.75
C ILE A 252 -1.83 -13.81 8.93
N GLN A 253 -2.14 -13.04 7.89
CA GLN A 253 -3.32 -13.32 7.07
C GLN A 253 -3.21 -14.62 6.27
N ILE A 254 -2.04 -14.92 5.72
CA ILE A 254 -1.91 -15.99 4.71
C ILE A 254 -1.39 -17.29 5.31
N TYR A 255 -0.37 -17.23 6.17
CA TYR A 255 0.27 -18.42 6.72
C TYR A 255 -0.32 -18.87 8.05
N VAL A 256 -0.98 -17.99 8.78
CA VAL A 256 -1.53 -18.32 10.10
C VAL A 256 -3.00 -18.72 10.00
N SER A 257 -3.27 -19.98 10.36
CA SER A 257 -4.64 -20.51 10.40
C SER A 257 -5.42 -19.97 11.61
N GLU A 258 -6.74 -19.83 11.47
CA GLU A 258 -7.63 -19.42 12.57
C GLU A 258 -7.55 -20.41 13.75
N LYS A 259 -7.37 -21.70 13.47
CA LYS A 259 -7.18 -22.74 14.50
C LYS A 259 -5.92 -22.50 15.36
N TRP A 260 -4.83 -22.06 14.73
CA TRP A 260 -3.59 -21.74 15.45
C TRP A 260 -3.77 -20.49 16.31
N ILE A 261 -4.44 -19.47 15.79
CA ILE A 261 -4.78 -18.26 16.56
C ILE A 261 -5.67 -18.58 17.75
N ALA A 262 -6.70 -19.41 17.59
CA ALA A 262 -7.57 -19.84 18.69
C ALA A 262 -6.84 -20.64 19.79
N ARG A 263 -5.68 -21.25 19.47
CA ARG A 263 -4.83 -21.93 20.45
C ARG A 263 -4.02 -20.95 21.30
N ILE A 264 -3.56 -19.83 20.72
CA ILE A 264 -2.76 -18.80 21.42
C ILE A 264 -3.65 -17.78 22.13
N PHE A 265 -4.77 -17.42 21.50
CA PHE A 265 -5.78 -16.51 22.02
C PHE A 265 -6.99 -17.33 22.50
N PRO A 266 -7.03 -17.70 23.78
CA PRO A 266 -8.11 -18.52 24.34
C PRO A 266 -9.48 -17.85 24.21
N GLN A 267 -10.55 -18.63 24.27
CA GLN A 267 -11.92 -18.12 24.11
C GLN A 267 -12.36 -17.13 25.21
N LYS A 268 -11.77 -17.21 26.40
CA LYS A 268 -12.05 -16.27 27.50
C LYS A 268 -11.30 -14.96 27.25
N THR A 269 -12.03 -13.84 27.28
CA THR A 269 -11.51 -12.51 26.93
C THR A 269 -10.34 -12.05 27.80
N ILE A 270 -10.36 -12.30 29.11
CA ILE A 270 -9.27 -11.87 30.02
C ILE A 270 -7.96 -12.62 29.75
N PRO A 271 -7.94 -13.97 29.69
CA PRO A 271 -6.75 -14.70 29.23
C PRO A 271 -6.26 -14.28 27.84
N ALA A 272 -7.17 -14.00 26.90
CA ALA A 272 -6.80 -13.50 25.57
C ALA A 272 -6.11 -12.13 25.64
N MET A 273 -6.53 -11.23 26.53
CA MET A 273 -5.86 -9.95 26.75
C MET A 273 -4.43 -10.13 27.26
N ILE A 274 -4.21 -11.05 28.20
CA ILE A 274 -2.87 -11.38 28.69
C ILE A 274 -2.01 -11.94 27.56
N SER A 275 -2.54 -12.86 26.73
CA SER A 275 -1.85 -13.34 25.53
C SER A 275 -1.48 -12.18 24.59
N GLY A 276 -2.36 -11.19 24.42
CA GLY A 276 -2.11 -10.00 23.61
C GLY A 276 -0.95 -9.15 24.14
N ILE A 277 -0.88 -8.93 25.46
CA ILE A 277 0.24 -8.21 26.09
C ILE A 277 1.54 -8.98 25.90
N ILE A 278 1.55 -10.29 26.16
CA ILE A 278 2.73 -11.14 25.98
C ILE A 278 3.19 -11.14 24.52
N ALA A 279 2.26 -11.23 23.56
CA ALA A 279 2.57 -11.13 22.15
C ALA A 279 3.21 -9.78 21.79
N GLY A 280 2.80 -8.69 22.46
CA GLY A 280 3.40 -7.36 22.27
C GLY A 280 4.88 -7.28 22.65
N PHE A 281 5.34 -8.10 23.60
CA PHE A 281 6.75 -8.21 23.97
C PHE A 281 7.56 -9.00 22.92
N PHE A 282 7.03 -10.13 22.46
CA PHE A 282 7.73 -11.02 21.54
C PHE A 282 7.70 -10.58 20.07
N LEU A 283 6.71 -9.77 19.70
CA LEU A 283 6.63 -9.17 18.37
C LEU A 283 7.22 -7.76 18.47
N PRO A 284 8.48 -7.54 18.03
CA PRO A 284 9.18 -6.26 18.15
C PRO A 284 8.65 -5.25 17.13
N VAL A 285 7.39 -4.89 17.31
CA VAL A 285 6.60 -4.05 16.41
C VAL A 285 6.57 -2.67 17.04
N CYS A 286 6.94 -1.63 16.29
CA CYS A 286 6.81 -0.25 16.75
C CYS A 286 5.35 0.20 16.63
N ASP A 287 5.03 1.38 17.15
CA ASP A 287 3.72 2.03 17.05
C ASP A 287 3.16 2.04 15.60
N CYS A 288 3.94 2.49 14.61
CA CYS A 288 3.54 2.48 13.19
C CYS A 288 3.25 1.07 12.65
N ALA A 289 4.06 0.09 13.07
CA ALA A 289 3.96 -1.29 12.62
C ALA A 289 2.81 -2.04 13.32
N SER A 290 2.38 -1.55 14.48
CA SER A 290 1.37 -2.22 15.32
C SER A 290 -0.03 -2.14 14.71
N ILE A 291 -0.32 -1.10 13.93
CA ILE A 291 -1.66 -0.85 13.38
C ILE A 291 -2.05 -1.87 12.30
N PRO A 292 -1.22 -2.16 11.26
CA PRO A 292 -1.54 -3.22 10.29
C PRO A 292 -1.68 -4.60 10.95
N VAL A 293 -0.83 -4.90 11.95
CA VAL A 293 -0.88 -6.16 12.68
C VAL A 293 -2.15 -6.24 13.53
N PHE A 294 -2.50 -5.17 14.25
CA PHE A 294 -3.73 -5.04 15.02
C PHE A 294 -4.97 -5.30 14.16
N LYS A 295 -5.08 -4.66 12.99
CA LYS A 295 -6.14 -4.91 12.01
C LYS A 295 -6.19 -6.37 11.59
N SER A 296 -5.02 -6.98 11.34
CA SER A 296 -4.95 -8.37 10.92
C SER A 296 -5.35 -9.38 12.01
N LEU A 297 -4.94 -9.14 13.25
CA LEU A 297 -5.33 -9.96 14.39
C LEU A 297 -6.85 -9.95 14.58
N ILE A 298 -7.49 -8.78 14.46
CA ILE A 298 -8.95 -8.70 14.54
C ILE A 298 -9.63 -9.40 13.35
N LYS A 299 -9.12 -9.21 12.12
CA LYS A 299 -9.65 -9.91 10.94
C LYS A 299 -9.54 -11.43 11.07
N LYS A 300 -8.57 -11.95 11.83
CA LYS A 300 -8.40 -13.37 12.16
C LYS A 300 -9.26 -13.87 13.33
N GLY A 301 -10.16 -13.04 13.84
CA GLY A 301 -11.13 -13.42 14.88
C GLY A 301 -10.64 -13.25 16.32
N ILE A 302 -9.49 -12.61 16.55
CA ILE A 302 -9.04 -12.31 17.92
C ILE A 302 -10.01 -11.30 18.56
N PRO A 303 -10.42 -11.51 19.83
CA PRO A 303 -11.28 -10.57 20.53
C PRO A 303 -10.70 -9.15 20.53
N LEU A 304 -11.52 -8.15 20.19
CA LEU A 304 -11.11 -6.75 20.12
C LEU A 304 -10.35 -6.26 21.37
N PRO A 305 -10.79 -6.56 22.62
CA PRO A 305 -10.04 -6.19 23.82
C PRO A 305 -8.60 -6.72 23.86
N ALA A 306 -8.38 -7.94 23.38
CA ALA A 306 -7.06 -8.56 23.33
C ALA A 306 -6.17 -7.94 22.26
N ALA A 307 -6.73 -7.65 21.09
CA ALA A 307 -6.03 -6.94 20.03
C ALA A 307 -5.64 -5.50 20.46
N ILE A 308 -6.48 -4.80 21.22
CA ILE A 308 -6.17 -3.48 21.78
C ILE A 308 -5.04 -3.57 22.82
N CYS A 309 -5.06 -4.61 23.66
CA CYS A 309 -3.96 -4.85 24.60
C CYS A 309 -2.63 -5.06 23.86
N PHE A 310 -2.63 -5.85 22.78
CA PHE A 310 -1.46 -6.02 21.92
C PHE A 310 -0.98 -4.67 21.33
N MET A 311 -1.89 -3.93 20.69
CA MET A 311 -1.57 -2.67 20.00
C MET A 311 -0.98 -1.62 20.95
N THR A 312 -1.51 -1.52 22.18
CA THR A 312 -1.05 -0.53 23.16
C THR A 312 0.18 -1.00 23.94
N ALA A 313 0.31 -2.30 24.23
CA ALA A 313 1.44 -2.81 25.01
C ALA A 313 2.71 -2.92 24.16
N SER A 314 2.60 -3.39 22.91
CA SER A 314 3.74 -3.65 22.03
C SER A 314 4.75 -2.49 21.95
N PRO A 315 4.34 -1.23 21.65
CA PRO A 315 5.30 -0.14 21.54
C PRO A 315 5.87 0.34 22.89
N VAL A 316 5.39 -0.15 24.03
CA VAL A 316 5.87 0.21 25.37
C VAL A 316 6.80 -0.84 25.98
N ILE A 317 6.55 -2.12 25.69
CA ILE A 317 7.33 -3.25 26.25
C ILE A 317 8.26 -3.90 25.21
N ASN A 318 8.34 -3.36 24.00
CA ASN A 318 9.26 -3.83 22.97
C ASN A 318 10.72 -3.82 23.49
N PRO A 319 11.52 -4.89 23.26
CA PRO A 319 12.92 -4.94 23.66
C PRO A 319 13.76 -3.72 23.25
N VAL A 320 13.52 -3.15 22.05
CA VAL A 320 14.20 -1.94 21.58
C VAL A 320 13.87 -0.73 22.47
N VAL A 321 12.61 -0.62 22.89
CA VAL A 321 12.12 0.46 23.74
C VAL A 321 12.63 0.30 25.17
N ILE A 322 12.64 -0.92 25.70
CA ILE A 322 13.24 -1.26 27.00
C ILE A 322 14.72 -0.84 27.04
N LEU A 323 15.49 -1.25 26.03
CA LEU A 323 16.92 -0.91 25.91
C LEU A 323 17.12 0.60 25.76
N SER A 324 16.34 1.27 24.90
CA SER A 324 16.46 2.74 24.73
C SER A 324 16.15 3.51 26.02
N THR A 325 15.18 3.04 26.82
CA THR A 325 14.83 3.62 28.12
C THR A 325 15.96 3.40 29.12
N TYR A 326 16.53 2.20 29.15
CA TYR A 326 17.65 1.88 30.03
C TYR A 326 18.86 2.78 29.76
N TYR A 327 19.23 2.97 28.48
CA TYR A 327 20.34 3.85 28.10
C TYR A 327 20.03 5.33 28.34
N ALA A 328 18.82 5.81 28.03
CA ALA A 328 18.45 7.21 28.23
C ALA A 328 18.46 7.63 29.71
N TYR A 329 18.20 6.71 30.64
CA TYR A 329 18.20 6.95 32.08
C TYR A 329 19.47 6.46 32.78
N ASN A 330 20.62 6.43 32.07
CA ASN A 330 21.93 6.09 32.63
C ASN A 330 21.96 4.75 33.40
N GLY A 331 21.24 3.73 32.90
CA GLY A 331 21.19 2.41 33.52
C GLY A 331 20.20 2.26 34.69
N ASN A 332 19.34 3.27 34.94
CA ASN A 332 18.34 3.19 35.99
C ASN A 332 17.20 2.21 35.63
N ILE A 333 17.27 0.99 36.16
CA ILE A 333 16.26 -0.05 35.94
C ILE A 333 14.87 0.34 36.45
N ARG A 334 14.76 1.22 37.44
CA ARG A 334 13.46 1.66 37.96
C ARG A 334 12.68 2.45 36.89
N ALA A 335 13.36 3.25 36.07
CA ALA A 335 12.72 3.97 34.95
C ALA A 335 12.06 3.00 33.97
N VAL A 336 12.77 1.92 33.63
CA VAL A 336 12.30 0.84 32.76
C VAL A 336 11.10 0.13 33.38
N LEU A 337 11.21 -0.26 34.66
CA LEU A 337 10.12 -0.95 35.37
C LEU A 337 8.86 -0.08 35.48
N TYR A 338 9.00 1.21 35.78
CA TYR A 338 7.87 2.12 35.79
C TYR A 338 7.25 2.28 34.40
N ARG A 339 8.05 2.47 33.34
CA ARG A 339 7.54 2.57 31.96
C ARG A 339 6.78 1.32 31.55
N CYS A 340 7.40 0.14 31.67
CA CYS A 340 6.80 -1.12 31.24
C CYS A 340 5.62 -1.53 32.13
N GLY A 341 5.77 -1.43 33.46
CA GLY A 341 4.71 -1.79 34.41
C GLY A 341 3.47 -0.90 34.25
N THR A 342 3.67 0.41 34.14
CA THR A 342 2.58 1.37 33.90
C THR A 342 1.95 1.16 32.52
N GLY A 343 2.77 0.89 31.50
CA GLY A 343 2.28 0.55 30.17
C GLY A 343 1.40 -0.69 30.16
N ILE A 344 1.85 -1.79 30.76
CA ILE A 344 1.08 -3.04 30.87
C ILE A 344 -0.24 -2.81 31.62
N LEU A 345 -0.19 -2.08 32.74
CA LEU A 345 -1.39 -1.74 33.52
C LEU A 345 -2.38 -0.92 32.69
N CYS A 346 -1.92 0.14 32.02
CA CYS A 346 -2.74 0.96 31.13
C CYS A 346 -3.36 0.10 30.01
N SER A 347 -2.56 -0.71 29.31
CA SER A 347 -3.03 -1.59 28.23
C SER A 347 -4.14 -2.53 28.70
N PHE A 348 -3.97 -3.16 29.86
CA PHE A 348 -4.97 -4.06 30.44
C PHE A 348 -6.27 -3.30 30.77
N LEU A 349 -6.17 -2.15 31.44
CA LEU A 349 -7.34 -1.32 31.78
C LEU A 349 -8.06 -0.80 30.54
N ILE A 350 -7.32 -0.39 29.51
CA ILE A 350 -7.88 0.02 28.21
C ILE A 350 -8.68 -1.15 27.62
N GLY A 351 -8.10 -2.34 27.56
CA GLY A 351 -8.80 -3.54 27.07
C GLY A 351 -10.09 -3.83 27.85
N LEU A 352 -10.09 -3.71 29.19
CA LEU A 352 -11.28 -3.92 30.02
C LEU A 352 -12.45 -3.01 29.61
N THR A 353 -12.19 -1.74 29.28
CA THR A 353 -13.27 -0.83 28.84
C THR A 353 -13.96 -1.26 27.53
N PHE A 354 -13.25 -2.00 26.69
CA PHE A 354 -13.78 -2.56 25.45
C PHE A 354 -14.50 -3.90 25.66
N ILE A 355 -14.32 -4.57 26.80
CA ILE A 355 -15.20 -5.67 27.24
C ILE A 355 -16.58 -5.13 27.60
N ILE A 356 -16.63 -4.06 28.42
CA ILE A 356 -17.89 -3.51 28.95
C ILE A 356 -18.80 -3.00 27.84
N LYS A 357 -18.23 -2.36 26.81
CA LYS A 357 -18.99 -1.83 25.68
C LYS A 357 -18.28 -2.15 24.38
N SER A 358 -18.56 -3.29 23.75
CA SER A 358 -17.96 -3.59 22.45
C SER A 358 -18.66 -2.84 21.30
N PRO A 359 -17.94 -2.10 20.44
CA PRO A 359 -18.54 -1.51 19.24
C PRO A 359 -18.96 -2.64 18.27
N LYS A 360 -20.22 -2.65 17.83
CA LYS A 360 -20.78 -3.71 16.97
C LYS A 360 -20.34 -3.62 15.49
N ASP A 361 -19.67 -2.53 15.10
CA ASP A 361 -19.27 -2.29 13.71
C ASP A 361 -18.10 -1.28 13.65
N PHE A 362 -16.86 -1.80 13.70
CA PHE A 362 -15.67 -0.99 13.96
C PHE A 362 -14.72 -0.82 12.77
N LEU A 363 -14.68 -1.79 11.84
CA LEU A 363 -13.89 -1.69 10.61
C LEU A 363 -14.61 -0.81 9.58
N ARG A 364 -13.83 -0.11 8.77
CA ARG A 364 -14.34 0.57 7.58
C ARG A 364 -14.59 -0.51 6.51
N ASN A 365 -15.72 -0.46 5.81
CA ASN A 365 -15.96 -1.34 4.68
C ASN A 365 -14.84 -1.10 3.66
N ASP A 366 -14.18 -2.17 3.22
CA ASP A 366 -13.06 -2.17 2.28
C ASP A 366 -13.53 -1.63 0.90
N ILE A 367 -13.67 -0.31 0.75
CA ILE A 367 -14.15 0.34 -0.48
C ILE A 367 -13.01 0.44 -1.53
N ASN A 368 -11.75 0.23 -1.15
CA ASN A 368 -10.58 0.44 -2.03
C ASN A 368 -9.76 -0.82 -2.36
N THR A 369 -10.19 -1.99 -1.90
CA THR A 369 -9.65 -3.28 -2.34
C THR A 369 -10.81 -4.03 -2.96
N GLY A 370 -10.98 -3.94 -4.27
CA GLY A 370 -12.04 -4.63 -4.99
C GLY A 370 -12.14 -6.08 -4.49
N ASN A 371 -13.30 -6.43 -3.91
CA ASN A 371 -13.71 -7.77 -3.49
C ASN A 371 -12.61 -8.80 -3.13
N PHE A 372 -11.56 -8.39 -2.40
CA PHE A 372 -10.66 -9.32 -1.73
C PHE A 372 -11.36 -9.77 -0.45
N CYS A 373 -12.19 -10.81 -0.57
CA CYS A 373 -12.83 -11.42 0.58
C CYS A 373 -11.76 -12.03 1.49
N THR A 374 -11.85 -11.71 2.79
CA THR A 374 -10.93 -12.11 3.88
C THR A 374 -10.79 -13.63 4.08
N CYS A 375 -11.50 -14.45 3.31
CA CYS A 375 -11.36 -15.91 3.32
C CYS A 375 -10.28 -16.46 2.38
N GLY A 376 -9.63 -15.62 1.56
CA GLY A 376 -8.67 -16.10 0.55
C GLY A 376 -9.33 -16.83 -0.63
N CYS A 377 -10.66 -16.81 -0.76
CA CYS A 377 -11.40 -17.61 -1.73
C CYS A 377 -11.59 -16.98 -3.12
N TYR A 378 -10.86 -15.92 -3.50
CA TYR A 378 -10.88 -15.42 -4.88
C TYR A 378 -9.46 -15.13 -5.39
N VAL A 379 -8.67 -16.20 -5.47
CA VAL A 379 -7.75 -16.46 -6.59
C VAL A 379 -7.97 -17.93 -6.98
N SER A 380 -9.20 -18.25 -7.40
CA SER A 380 -9.53 -19.54 -7.98
C SER A 380 -9.19 -19.48 -9.47
N GLY A 381 -7.92 -19.69 -9.79
CA GLY A 381 -7.46 -19.65 -11.19
C GLY A 381 -6.21 -20.48 -11.44
N THR A 382 -5.24 -20.46 -10.53
CA THR A 382 -3.98 -21.21 -10.70
C THR A 382 -3.43 -21.65 -9.34
N SER A 383 -3.48 -22.96 -9.08
CA SER A 383 -2.75 -23.67 -8.00
C SER A 383 -2.61 -22.94 -6.65
N SER A 384 -3.70 -22.88 -5.87
CA SER A 384 -3.72 -22.33 -4.50
C SER A 384 -3.04 -23.18 -3.44
N ASP A 385 -2.60 -24.40 -3.77
CA ASP A 385 -1.92 -25.32 -2.83
C ASP A 385 -0.39 -25.33 -2.95
N THR A 386 0.19 -24.70 -3.97
CA THR A 386 1.64 -24.63 -4.11
C THR A 386 2.22 -23.50 -3.25
N PHE A 387 3.44 -23.72 -2.74
CA PHE A 387 4.17 -22.72 -1.95
C PHE A 387 4.32 -21.38 -2.69
N ARG A 388 4.53 -21.44 -4.01
CA ARG A 388 4.66 -20.27 -4.89
C ARG A 388 3.37 -19.43 -4.93
N GLY A 389 2.21 -20.06 -5.09
CA GLY A 389 0.92 -19.35 -5.07
C GLY A 389 0.63 -18.64 -3.74
N LYS A 390 0.97 -19.26 -2.60
CA LYS A 390 0.86 -18.60 -1.28
C LYS A 390 1.82 -17.43 -1.11
N PHE A 391 3.04 -17.55 -1.65
CA PHE A 391 4.02 -16.46 -1.64
C PHE A 391 3.59 -15.29 -2.52
N ASP A 392 3.04 -15.56 -3.70
CA ASP A 392 2.53 -14.51 -4.61
C ASP A 392 1.34 -13.77 -3.96
N GLN A 393 0.41 -14.50 -3.34
CA GLN A 393 -0.67 -13.89 -2.55
C GLN A 393 -0.11 -13.03 -1.40
N PHE A 394 0.97 -13.47 -0.75
CA PHE A 394 1.65 -12.71 0.29
C PHE A 394 2.23 -11.41 -0.22
N CYS A 395 2.94 -11.44 -1.34
CA CYS A 395 3.48 -10.25 -1.97
C CYS A 395 2.39 -9.27 -2.41
N ILE A 396 1.30 -9.76 -3.02
CA ILE A 396 0.17 -8.93 -3.47
C ILE A 396 -0.52 -8.25 -2.28
N HIS A 397 -0.80 -9.01 -1.22
CA HIS A 397 -1.43 -8.47 0.00
C HIS A 397 -0.50 -7.45 0.69
N ALA A 398 0.79 -7.76 0.85
CA ALA A 398 1.76 -6.86 1.45
C ALA A 398 1.91 -5.56 0.67
N ARG A 399 2.00 -5.62 -0.66
CA ARG A 399 2.06 -4.45 -1.54
C ARG A 399 0.83 -3.55 -1.34
N THR A 400 -0.36 -4.14 -1.34
CA THR A 400 -1.63 -3.40 -1.23
C THR A 400 -1.78 -2.73 0.14
N GLU A 401 -1.44 -3.44 1.21
CA GLU A 401 -1.44 -2.89 2.57
C GLU A 401 -0.40 -1.77 2.71
N PHE A 402 0.81 -1.93 2.16
CA PHE A 402 1.85 -0.90 2.20
C PHE A 402 1.39 0.40 1.54
N TYR A 403 0.82 0.33 0.33
CA TYR A 403 0.32 1.52 -0.36
C TYR A 403 -0.86 2.18 0.36
N THR A 404 -1.71 1.38 1.00
CA THR A 404 -2.85 1.90 1.75
C THR A 404 -2.36 2.68 2.97
N VAL A 405 -1.45 2.12 3.76
CA VAL A 405 -0.98 2.71 5.02
C VAL A 405 0.03 3.84 4.82
N SER A 406 0.94 3.70 3.86
CA SER A 406 2.00 4.68 3.60
C SER A 406 1.47 6.08 3.33
N ARG A 407 0.33 6.21 2.65
CA ARG A 407 -0.34 7.51 2.40
C ARG A 407 -0.76 8.20 3.70
N TYR A 408 -1.33 7.45 4.65
CA TYR A 408 -1.71 7.98 5.96
C TYR A 408 -0.50 8.28 6.85
N LEU A 409 0.53 7.43 6.80
CA LEU A 409 1.79 7.66 7.50
C LEU A 409 2.44 8.97 7.02
N LEU A 410 2.54 9.19 5.70
CA LEU A 410 3.09 10.42 5.11
C LEU A 410 2.34 11.68 5.57
N MET A 411 1.00 11.62 5.58
CA MET A 411 0.17 12.71 6.11
C MET A 411 0.44 12.95 7.60
N GLY A 412 0.54 11.89 8.40
CA GLY A 412 0.84 11.97 9.83
C GLY A 412 2.21 12.57 10.13
N ILE A 413 3.26 12.15 9.42
CA ILE A 413 4.61 12.69 9.56
C ILE A 413 4.64 14.16 9.13
N GLY A 414 3.94 14.53 8.05
CA GLY A 414 3.83 15.91 7.61
C GLY A 414 3.23 16.82 8.70
N ILE A 415 2.10 16.41 9.29
CA ILE A 415 1.44 17.18 10.36
C ILE A 415 2.31 17.22 11.62
N SER A 416 2.92 16.09 12.02
CA SER A 416 3.83 16.04 13.17
C SER A 416 5.03 16.98 12.97
N THR A 417 5.60 17.03 11.77
CA THR A 417 6.72 17.93 11.44
C THR A 417 6.32 19.39 11.62
N LEU A 418 5.10 19.78 11.24
CA LEU A 418 4.60 21.14 11.47
C LEU A 418 4.55 21.48 12.97
N PHE A 419 4.08 20.56 13.81
CA PHE A 419 4.09 20.74 15.27
C PHE A 419 5.52 20.78 15.84
N GLN A 420 6.43 19.96 15.33
CA GLN A 420 7.85 19.97 15.75
C GLN A 420 8.62 21.22 15.31
N MET A 421 8.14 21.94 14.29
CA MET A 421 8.67 23.26 13.93
C MET A 421 8.26 24.34 14.93
N LEU A 422 7.14 24.16 15.63
CA LEU A 422 6.76 25.03 16.73
C LEU A 422 7.66 24.73 17.93
N ASN A 423 8.15 25.76 18.60
CA ASN A 423 8.83 25.56 19.87
C ASN A 423 7.77 25.18 20.92
N LEU A 424 7.47 23.89 21.09
CA LEU A 424 6.45 23.37 22.02
C LEU A 424 7.04 23.04 23.41
N THR A 425 8.32 23.30 23.64
CA THR A 425 9.00 22.93 24.90
C THR A 425 8.40 23.64 26.12
N TRP A 426 7.84 24.83 25.94
CA TRP A 426 7.11 25.55 27.00
C TRP A 426 5.90 24.76 27.53
N ILE A 427 5.22 23.96 26.69
CA ILE A 427 4.10 23.11 27.11
C ILE A 427 4.57 22.11 28.16
N GLY A 428 5.74 21.50 27.97
CA GLY A 428 6.31 20.54 28.91
C GLY A 428 6.67 21.16 30.27
N THR A 429 6.85 22.48 30.33
CA THR A 429 7.10 23.22 31.58
C THR A 429 5.83 23.79 32.23
N MET A 430 4.68 23.69 31.57
CA MET A 430 3.41 24.16 32.11
C MET A 430 2.90 23.22 33.21
N GLY A 431 2.35 23.80 34.28
CA GLY A 431 1.76 23.01 35.37
C GLY A 431 2.78 22.34 36.29
N ASN A 432 4.03 22.80 36.34
CA ASN A 432 5.09 22.25 37.21
C ASN A 432 4.71 22.23 38.70
N GLU A 433 3.83 23.12 39.15
CA GLU A 433 3.35 23.18 40.54
C GLU A 433 2.21 22.19 40.84
N TRP A 434 1.46 21.76 39.82
CA TRP A 434 0.29 20.90 39.99
C TRP A 434 0.45 19.60 39.19
N LEU A 435 0.70 18.50 39.90
CA LEU A 435 1.00 17.18 39.32
C LEU A 435 0.00 16.74 38.23
N PRO A 436 -1.33 16.83 38.41
CA PRO A 436 -2.28 16.50 37.34
C PRO A 436 -2.09 17.35 36.08
N ALA A 437 -1.88 18.67 36.20
CA ALA A 437 -1.66 19.52 35.03
C ALA A 437 -0.34 19.20 34.32
N SER A 438 0.76 19.00 35.04
CA SER A 438 2.04 18.63 34.40
C SER A 438 1.97 17.29 33.67
N VAL A 439 1.26 16.29 34.22
CA VAL A 439 1.00 15.02 33.51
C VAL A 439 0.19 15.26 32.24
N PHE A 440 -0.88 16.07 32.31
CA PHE A 440 -1.69 16.40 31.15
C PHE A 440 -0.88 17.07 30.03
N PHE A 441 -0.10 18.11 30.37
CA PHE A 441 0.69 18.84 29.38
C PHE A 441 1.83 18.01 28.79
N MET A 442 2.46 17.14 29.58
CA MET A 442 3.48 16.21 29.08
C MET A 442 2.87 15.15 28.15
N MET A 443 1.68 14.64 28.46
CA MET A 443 0.95 13.75 27.54
C MET A 443 0.54 14.48 26.25
N LEU A 444 0.06 15.72 26.36
CA LEU A 444 -0.27 16.55 25.19
C LEU A 444 0.96 16.80 24.32
N LEU A 445 2.11 17.11 24.93
CA LEU A 445 3.36 17.29 24.23
C LEU A 445 3.78 16.01 23.49
N ALA A 446 3.66 14.84 24.13
CA ALA A 446 3.94 13.55 23.48
C ALA A 446 3.07 13.32 22.24
N PHE A 447 1.76 13.60 22.35
CA PHE A 447 0.80 13.47 21.25
C PHE A 447 1.15 14.37 20.06
N LEU A 448 1.51 15.64 20.33
CA LEU A 448 1.82 16.63 19.29
C LEU A 448 3.16 16.36 18.62
N LEU A 449 4.20 16.01 19.39
CA LEU A 449 5.52 15.71 18.84
C LEU A 449 5.53 14.39 18.05
N SER A 450 4.69 13.41 18.45
CA SER A 450 4.45 12.16 17.70
C SER A 450 5.76 11.48 17.25
N LEU A 451 6.74 11.43 18.15
CA LEU A 451 8.06 10.87 17.90
C LEU A 451 7.99 9.33 17.85
N CYS A 452 9.07 8.69 17.40
CA CYS A 452 9.16 7.23 17.47
C CYS A 452 9.40 6.77 18.91
N SER A 453 8.83 5.63 19.30
CA SER A 453 8.83 5.11 20.67
C SER A 453 10.23 4.92 21.30
N SER A 454 11.27 4.72 20.48
CA SER A 454 12.67 4.64 20.90
C SER A 454 13.28 6.02 21.22
N SER A 455 12.89 7.05 20.46
CA SER A 455 13.39 8.42 20.61
C SER A 455 12.69 9.15 21.77
N ASP A 456 11.49 8.72 22.14
CA ASP A 456 10.73 9.27 23.27
C ASP A 456 11.52 9.26 24.58
N ALA A 457 12.30 8.21 24.83
CA ALA A 457 13.10 8.08 26.06
C ALA A 457 14.11 9.23 26.22
N VAL A 458 14.81 9.55 25.13
CA VAL A 458 15.86 10.59 25.11
C VAL A 458 15.22 11.98 25.24
N VAL A 459 14.14 12.24 24.50
CA VAL A 459 13.45 13.53 24.55
C VAL A 459 12.83 13.76 25.92
N ALA A 460 12.11 12.78 26.47
CA ALA A 460 11.50 12.88 27.78
C ALA A 460 12.54 13.15 28.89
N ARG A 461 13.72 12.51 28.81
CA ARG A 461 14.82 12.75 29.76
C ARG A 461 15.42 14.15 29.65
N SER A 462 15.51 14.70 28.43
CA SER A 462 16.01 16.06 28.23
C SER A 462 15.07 17.13 28.78
N LEU A 463 13.76 16.84 28.77
CA LEU A 463 12.71 17.71 29.31
C LEU A 463 12.57 17.59 30.84
N SER A 464 13.08 16.50 31.43
CA SER A 464 12.93 16.24 32.87
C SER A 464 13.88 17.04 33.77
N GLY A 465 14.60 18.04 33.22
CA GLY A 465 15.71 18.76 33.88
C GLY A 465 15.40 19.39 35.24
N THR A 466 14.12 19.53 35.62
CA THR A 466 13.67 20.02 36.94
C THR A 466 12.34 19.42 37.42
N SER A 467 11.78 18.39 36.75
CA SER A 467 10.41 17.90 36.99
C SER A 467 10.37 16.58 37.77
N ASN A 468 9.33 16.39 38.59
CA ASN A 468 8.97 15.08 39.13
C ASN A 468 8.89 14.03 38.01
N PHE A 469 9.24 12.78 38.27
CA PHE A 469 9.21 11.70 37.25
C PHE A 469 7.81 11.39 36.66
N PRO A 470 6.66 11.54 37.36
CA PRO A 470 5.38 11.10 36.83
C PRO A 470 4.91 11.82 35.54
N PRO A 471 5.06 13.15 35.36
CA PRO A 471 4.82 13.79 34.05
C PRO A 471 5.67 13.19 32.92
N THR A 472 6.95 12.92 33.17
CA THR A 472 7.84 12.25 32.21
C THR A 472 7.39 10.82 31.92
N LEU A 473 6.93 10.09 32.94
CA LEU A 473 6.33 8.76 32.77
C LEU A 473 5.06 8.82 31.91
N GLY A 474 4.23 9.85 32.10
CA GLY A 474 3.06 10.12 31.26
C GLY A 474 3.43 10.28 29.80
N PHE A 475 4.46 11.06 29.50
CA PHE A 475 5.02 11.19 28.15
C PHE A 475 5.47 9.83 27.58
N LEU A 476 6.27 9.07 28.35
CA LEU A 476 6.88 7.80 27.92
C LEU A 476 5.90 6.64 27.71
N VAL A 477 4.76 6.65 28.41
CA VAL A 477 3.72 5.63 28.29
C VAL A 477 2.70 6.03 27.22
N TYR A 478 2.24 7.29 27.22
CA TYR A 478 1.17 7.72 26.33
C TYR A 478 1.63 7.90 24.88
N GLY A 479 2.78 8.52 24.64
CA GLY A 479 3.29 8.79 23.29
C GLY A 479 3.32 7.55 22.38
N PRO A 480 3.95 6.44 22.81
CA PRO A 480 3.97 5.20 22.02
C PRO A 480 2.60 4.55 21.83
N MET A 481 1.65 4.76 22.76
CA MET A 481 0.30 4.18 22.67
C MET A 481 -0.59 4.96 21.70
N MET A 482 -0.47 6.29 21.69
CA MET A 482 -1.34 7.14 20.89
C MET A 482 -0.72 8.52 20.62
N ASP A 483 -0.73 8.91 19.34
CA ASP A 483 -0.24 10.20 18.87
C ASP A 483 -0.95 10.60 17.55
N ILE A 484 -0.57 11.74 16.97
CA ILE A 484 -1.18 12.24 15.72
C ILE A 484 -1.03 11.23 14.58
N LYS A 485 0.16 10.67 14.36
CA LYS A 485 0.40 9.75 13.24
C LYS A 485 -0.43 8.47 13.40
N ASN A 486 -0.51 7.92 14.61
CA ASN A 486 -1.30 6.71 14.89
C ASN A 486 -2.80 6.95 14.69
N VAL A 487 -3.34 8.10 15.11
CA VAL A 487 -4.74 8.47 14.86
C VAL A 487 -5.05 8.50 13.36
N ILE A 488 -4.16 9.11 12.57
CA ILE A 488 -4.32 9.22 11.11
C ILE A 488 -4.18 7.85 10.46
N MET A 489 -3.22 7.03 10.89
CA MET A 489 -3.03 5.66 10.39
C MET A 489 -4.22 4.76 10.72
N LEU A 490 -4.79 4.85 11.92
CA LEU A 490 -6.01 4.13 12.30
C LEU A 490 -7.20 4.50 11.40
N HIS A 491 -7.23 5.72 10.84
CA HIS A 491 -8.26 6.15 9.89
C HIS A 491 -8.27 5.36 8.58
N SER A 492 -7.15 4.71 8.24
CA SER A 492 -7.04 3.76 7.14
C SER A 492 -8.01 2.58 7.27
N TYR A 493 -8.24 2.11 8.49
CA TYR A 493 -8.89 0.82 8.75
C TYR A 493 -10.18 0.91 9.57
N PHE A 494 -10.28 1.90 10.45
CA PHE A 494 -11.36 1.99 11.43
C PHE A 494 -12.27 3.19 11.20
N LYS A 495 -13.53 3.05 11.61
CA LYS A 495 -14.51 4.15 11.56
C LYS A 495 -14.11 5.25 12.56
N LYS A 496 -14.30 6.52 12.18
CA LYS A 496 -13.95 7.71 13.01
C LYS A 496 -14.47 7.61 14.45
N LYS A 497 -15.70 7.10 14.65
CA LYS A 497 -16.31 6.93 15.98
C LYS A 497 -15.49 6.01 16.90
N VAL A 498 -14.92 4.93 16.34
CA VAL A 498 -14.11 3.97 17.10
C VAL A 498 -12.75 4.56 17.42
N ILE A 499 -12.14 5.28 16.47
CA ILE A 499 -10.86 5.96 16.66
C ILE A 499 -10.98 6.99 17.79
N ILE A 500 -11.99 7.87 17.73
CA ILE A 500 -12.21 8.88 18.78
C ILE A 500 -12.37 8.22 20.14
N ARG A 501 -13.19 7.16 20.21
CA ARG A 501 -13.37 6.43 21.47
C ARG A 501 -12.05 5.85 21.97
N LEU A 502 -11.29 5.18 21.11
CA LEU A 502 -10.01 4.58 21.44
C LEU A 502 -9.02 5.65 21.94
N THR A 503 -8.88 6.76 21.23
CA THR A 503 -8.03 7.89 21.64
C THR A 503 -8.41 8.40 23.03
N VAL A 504 -9.69 8.71 23.25
CA VAL A 504 -10.18 9.24 24.53
C VAL A 504 -9.96 8.24 25.66
N THR A 505 -10.26 6.95 25.44
CA THR A 505 -10.04 5.90 26.44
C THR A 505 -8.56 5.78 26.80
N ILE A 506 -7.65 5.74 25.82
CA ILE A 506 -6.20 5.67 26.07
C ILE A 506 -5.75 6.90 26.85
N SER A 507 -6.13 8.11 26.41
CA SER A 507 -5.78 9.36 27.08
C SER A 507 -6.26 9.40 28.53
N VAL A 508 -7.52 9.06 28.79
CA VAL A 508 -8.08 9.10 30.15
C VAL A 508 -7.43 8.07 31.06
N ILE A 509 -7.23 6.84 30.58
CA ILE A 509 -6.64 5.78 31.42
C ILE A 509 -5.17 6.07 31.71
N CYS A 510 -4.37 6.43 30.71
CA CYS A 510 -2.97 6.80 30.92
C CYS A 510 -2.85 7.97 31.89
N TYR A 511 -3.69 9.00 31.73
CA TYR A 511 -3.72 10.15 32.63
C TYR A 511 -4.03 9.74 34.08
N VAL A 512 -5.14 9.02 34.29
CA VAL A 512 -5.58 8.62 35.64
C VAL A 512 -4.54 7.71 36.30
N VAL A 513 -4.04 6.70 35.58
CA VAL A 513 -3.05 5.75 36.13
C VAL A 513 -1.77 6.49 36.53
N VAL A 514 -1.24 7.36 35.68
CA VAL A 514 0.01 8.08 35.96
C VAL A 514 -0.17 9.09 37.10
N VAL A 515 -1.30 9.80 37.17
CA VAL A 515 -1.60 10.72 38.27
C VAL A 515 -1.73 9.98 39.59
N VAL A 516 -2.48 8.87 39.62
CA VAL A 516 -2.65 8.04 40.82
C VAL A 516 -1.32 7.46 41.28
N LEU A 517 -0.49 6.94 40.36
CA LEU A 517 0.85 6.47 40.70
C LEU A 517 1.75 7.59 41.23
N GLY A 518 1.66 8.80 40.65
CA GLY A 518 2.41 9.96 41.12
C GLY A 518 1.98 10.43 42.53
N MET A 519 0.69 10.34 42.85
CA MET A 519 0.15 10.67 44.17
C MET A 519 0.51 9.61 45.23
N LEU A 520 0.40 8.32 44.90
CA LEU A 520 0.72 7.21 45.80
C LEU A 520 2.23 7.05 46.02
N GLY A 521 3.03 7.34 45.00
CA GLY A 521 4.48 7.15 45.02
C GLY A 521 5.27 8.27 45.70
N GLY A 522 4.62 9.29 46.27
CA GLY A 522 5.29 10.34 47.04
C GLY A 522 6.37 11.10 46.26
N GLY A 523 6.15 11.38 44.98
CA GLY A 523 7.19 11.94 44.10
C GLY A 523 8.29 10.92 43.83
N ILE A 524 8.03 9.99 42.91
CA ILE A 524 9.06 9.08 42.42
C ILE A 524 10.22 9.93 41.86
N VAL A 525 11.36 9.94 42.53
CA VAL A 525 12.60 10.57 42.05
C VAL A 525 13.49 9.46 41.49
N LEU A 526 13.92 9.61 40.24
CA LEU A 526 14.76 8.65 39.51
C LEU A 526 16.12 9.22 39.16
#